data_AF-A0A6J5H0G1-F1
#
_entry.id   AF-A0A6J5H0G1-F1
#
_cell.length_a   1.000
_cell.length_b   1.000
_cell.length_c   1.000
_cell.angle_alpha   90.00
_cell.angle_beta   90.00
_cell.angle_gamma   90.00
#
_symmetry.space_group_name_H-M   'P 1'
#
loop_
_entity.id
_entity.type
_entity.pdbx_description
1 polymer ?
#
loop_
_entity_poly.entity_id
_entity_poly.type
_entity_poly.pdbx_seq_one_letter_code
_entity_poly.pdbx_strand_id
1 'polypeptide(L)'
;MGRIRYLGVLLYDADRIEKAASVADEKDLYQAQLDVFLDPFDPAVIEQAARDGVPQAWIDGAQRSPVYKMAIDWRIAFPLHPEYRTLPMVWYVPPLSPINSAANSGDLGMNGYLPDVESLRIPLRYLANLLTAGDEQPVKLALERMLAMRAFMRARHVDRVDATQVLDQAGLSLHQVEEMYRYLAIANYEDRFVIPTTHREYAEDAFDLRSGCGFTFGNGYSDGRSEASLFAPKTGQRRIPIQEI
;
A
#
# COMPACT_ATOMS: atom_id res chain seq x y z
N MET A 1 -2.81 -4.51 20.13
CA MET A 1 -2.94 -3.78 18.85
C MET A 1 -3.05 -4.79 17.71
N GLY A 2 -4.09 -4.75 16.88
CA GLY A 2 -4.50 -5.84 15.98
C GLY A 2 -3.61 -6.17 14.77
N ARG A 3 -2.38 -5.64 14.68
CA ARG A 3 -1.41 -5.91 13.60
C ARG A 3 -1.92 -5.73 12.15
N ILE A 4 -2.95 -4.92 11.93
CA ILE A 4 -3.63 -4.75 10.63
C ILE A 4 -3.03 -3.71 9.67
N ARG A 5 -1.98 -2.98 10.07
CA ARG A 5 -1.41 -1.89 9.26
C ARG A 5 -0.14 -2.36 8.55
N TYR A 6 -0.05 -2.02 7.27
CA TYR A 6 1.09 -2.29 6.40
C TYR A 6 1.55 -0.98 5.76
N LEU A 7 2.85 -0.77 5.66
CA LEU A 7 3.46 0.37 4.99
C LEU A 7 4.49 -0.15 3.99
N GLY A 8 4.41 0.36 2.77
CA GLY A 8 5.27 -0.04 1.67
C GLY A 8 5.25 1.05 0.59
N VAL A 9 6.28 1.06 -0.24
CA VAL A 9 6.42 2.02 -1.34
C VAL A 9 5.52 1.60 -2.50
N LEU A 10 4.94 2.59 -3.18
CA LEU A 10 4.30 2.44 -4.48
C LEU A 10 4.92 3.45 -5.42
N LEU A 11 5.36 3.00 -6.60
CA LEU A 11 5.78 3.87 -7.69
C LEU A 11 4.53 4.23 -8.50
N TYR A 12 4.41 5.49 -8.90
CA TYR A 12 3.26 5.98 -9.65
C TYR A 12 3.69 7.02 -10.68
N ASP A 13 2.95 7.08 -11.78
CA ASP A 13 3.14 8.08 -12.83
C ASP A 13 2.35 9.36 -12.52
N ALA A 14 3.06 10.44 -12.17
CA ALA A 14 2.47 11.71 -11.79
C ALA A 14 1.72 12.39 -12.96
N ASP A 15 2.18 12.20 -14.20
CA ASP A 15 1.58 12.82 -15.39
C ASP A 15 0.21 12.21 -15.72
N ARG A 16 -0.05 10.99 -15.23
CA ARG A 16 -1.31 10.28 -15.45
C ARG A 16 -2.38 10.54 -14.38
N ILE A 17 -2.05 11.29 -13.32
CA ILE A 17 -2.98 11.59 -12.20
C ILE A 17 -4.24 12.29 -12.68
N GLU A 18 -4.12 13.38 -13.44
CA GLU A 18 -5.27 14.15 -13.91
C GLU A 18 -6.19 13.28 -14.78
N LYS A 19 -5.60 12.50 -15.69
CA LYS A 19 -6.33 11.58 -16.57
C LYS A 19 -7.07 10.50 -15.78
N ALA A 20 -6.44 9.93 -14.74
CA ALA A 20 -7.07 8.91 -13.91
C ALA A 20 -8.19 9.48 -13.03
N ALA A 21 -8.00 10.68 -12.43
CA ALA A 21 -9.00 11.32 -11.59
C ALA A 21 -10.21 11.87 -12.38
N SER A 22 -10.04 12.13 -13.68
CA SER A 22 -11.07 12.70 -14.57
C SER A 22 -11.91 11.67 -15.34
N VAL A 23 -11.74 10.36 -15.09
CA VAL A 23 -12.54 9.30 -15.73
C VAL A 23 -14.04 9.52 -15.48
N ALA A 24 -14.85 9.41 -16.54
CA ALA A 24 -16.27 9.78 -16.47
C ALA A 24 -17.07 8.88 -15.53
N ASP A 25 -16.91 7.55 -15.65
CA ASP A 25 -17.55 6.58 -14.75
C ASP A 25 -16.79 6.49 -13.43
N GLU A 26 -17.51 6.62 -12.32
CA GLU A 26 -16.95 6.54 -10.97
C GLU A 26 -16.48 5.10 -10.64
N LYS A 27 -17.08 4.08 -11.25
CA LYS A 27 -16.69 2.68 -11.06
C LYS A 27 -15.33 2.35 -11.66
N ASP A 28 -14.95 3.07 -12.70
CA ASP A 28 -13.67 2.89 -13.37
C ASP A 28 -12.51 3.57 -12.62
N LEU A 29 -12.79 4.45 -11.65
CA LEU A 29 -11.76 5.19 -10.90
C LEU A 29 -10.82 4.27 -10.11
N TYR A 30 -11.33 3.16 -9.58
CA TYR A 30 -10.50 2.15 -8.90
C TYR A 30 -9.44 1.57 -9.86
N GLN A 31 -9.87 1.15 -11.05
CA GLN A 31 -8.96 0.58 -12.04
C GLN A 31 -8.04 1.65 -12.63
N ALA A 32 -8.55 2.86 -12.86
CA ALA A 32 -7.75 3.99 -13.33
C ALA A 32 -6.63 4.35 -12.34
N GLN A 33 -6.89 4.28 -11.03
CA GLN A 33 -5.86 4.48 -10.01
C GLN A 33 -4.81 3.37 -10.02
N LEU A 34 -5.21 2.11 -10.21
CA LEU A 34 -4.27 1.00 -10.34
C LEU A 34 -3.37 1.16 -11.58
N ASP A 35 -3.92 1.66 -12.69
CA ASP A 35 -3.17 1.86 -13.93
C ASP A 35 -2.14 2.99 -13.84
N VAL A 36 -2.25 3.84 -12.82
CA VAL A 36 -1.25 4.87 -12.48
C VAL A 36 -0.09 4.29 -11.69
N PHE A 37 -0.28 3.17 -10.99
CA PHE A 37 0.80 2.49 -10.30
C PHE A 37 1.70 1.73 -11.28
N LEU A 38 3.00 1.78 -11.02
CA LEU A 38 4.04 1.22 -11.87
C LEU A 38 4.61 -0.07 -11.28
N ASP A 39 4.99 -0.99 -12.15
CA ASP A 39 5.62 -2.25 -11.75
C ASP A 39 7.08 -2.01 -11.31
N PRO A 40 7.43 -2.21 -10.03
CA PRO A 40 8.79 -1.99 -9.53
C PRO A 40 9.80 -3.06 -10.01
N PHE A 41 9.34 -4.12 -10.69
CA PHE A 41 10.19 -5.14 -11.30
C PHE A 41 10.45 -4.92 -12.78
N ASP A 42 9.74 -4.00 -13.44
CA ASP A 42 9.95 -3.67 -14.85
C ASP A 42 11.27 -2.88 -15.02
N PRO A 43 12.24 -3.39 -15.82
CA PRO A 43 13.48 -2.69 -16.10
C PRO A 43 13.30 -1.26 -16.62
N ALA A 44 12.25 -1.01 -17.43
CA ALA A 44 11.97 0.32 -17.96
C ALA A 44 11.52 1.31 -16.86
N VAL A 45 10.70 0.83 -15.92
CA VAL A 45 10.27 1.61 -14.75
C VAL A 45 11.45 1.89 -13.83
N ILE A 46 12.32 0.91 -13.60
CA ILE A 46 13.52 1.06 -12.76
C ILE A 46 14.47 2.12 -13.36
N GLU A 47 14.73 2.03 -14.67
CA GLU A 47 15.58 3.01 -15.35
C GLU A 47 14.98 4.42 -15.32
N GLN A 48 13.68 4.53 -15.56
CA GLN A 48 12.98 5.81 -15.52
C GLN A 48 12.97 6.41 -14.10
N ALA A 49 12.68 5.60 -13.07
CA ALA A 49 12.72 6.04 -11.67
C ALA A 49 14.11 6.55 -11.27
N ALA A 50 15.18 5.91 -11.74
CA ALA A 50 16.54 6.39 -11.51
C ALA A 50 16.82 7.74 -12.20
N ARG A 51 16.30 7.95 -13.41
CA ARG A 51 16.39 9.25 -14.13
C ARG A 51 15.60 10.36 -13.43
N ASP A 52 14.47 10.02 -12.85
CA ASP A 52 13.62 10.95 -12.09
C ASP A 52 14.14 11.22 -10.66
N GLY A 53 15.29 10.65 -10.30
CA GLY A 53 15.99 10.90 -9.04
C GLY A 53 15.48 10.07 -7.85
N VAL A 54 14.73 8.99 -8.09
CA VAL A 54 14.29 8.08 -7.02
C VAL A 54 15.50 7.28 -6.50
N PRO A 55 15.82 7.33 -5.20
CA PRO A 55 16.96 6.59 -4.66
C PRO A 55 16.79 5.07 -4.82
N GLN A 56 17.89 4.33 -5.05
CA GLN A 56 17.84 2.88 -5.22
C GLN A 56 17.16 2.16 -4.04
N ALA A 57 17.39 2.61 -2.80
CA ALA A 57 16.74 2.03 -1.62
C ALA A 57 15.19 2.13 -1.65
N TRP A 58 14.64 3.13 -2.34
CA TRP A 58 13.19 3.26 -2.52
C TRP A 58 12.66 2.31 -3.60
N ILE A 59 13.42 2.08 -4.68
CA ILE A 59 13.11 1.08 -5.70
C ILE A 59 13.13 -0.33 -5.07
N ASP A 60 14.19 -0.65 -4.31
CA ASP A 60 14.30 -1.91 -3.57
C ASP A 60 13.21 -2.07 -2.51
N GLY A 61 12.73 -0.96 -1.95
CA GLY A 61 11.59 -0.91 -1.04
C GLY A 61 10.26 -1.18 -1.75
N ALA A 62 10.09 -0.65 -2.97
CA ALA A 62 8.91 -0.89 -3.80
C ALA A 62 8.79 -2.36 -4.22
N GLN A 63 9.91 -3.00 -4.60
CA GLN A 63 9.96 -4.43 -4.94
C GLN A 63 9.58 -5.34 -3.77
N ARG A 64 9.78 -4.89 -2.53
CA ARG A 64 9.42 -5.66 -1.33
C ARG A 64 8.13 -5.16 -0.67
N SER A 65 7.40 -4.28 -1.33
CA SER A 65 6.27 -3.57 -0.75
C SER A 65 5.10 -4.52 -0.45
N PRO A 66 4.66 -4.64 0.82
CA PRO A 66 3.44 -5.37 1.14
C PRO A 66 2.20 -4.71 0.54
N VAL A 67 2.23 -3.39 0.35
CA VAL A 67 1.12 -2.61 -0.22
C VAL A 67 0.95 -2.94 -1.70
N TYR A 68 2.05 -3.02 -2.46
CA TYR A 68 2.03 -3.44 -3.87
C TYR A 68 1.42 -4.84 -4.02
N LYS A 69 1.87 -5.80 -3.20
CA LYS A 69 1.33 -7.16 -3.19
C LYS A 69 -0.17 -7.20 -2.92
N MET A 70 -0.65 -6.46 -1.92
CA MET A 70 -2.07 -6.45 -1.56
C MET A 70 -2.97 -5.74 -2.58
N ALA A 71 -2.51 -4.61 -3.13
CA ALA A 71 -3.30 -3.78 -4.03
C ALA A 71 -3.26 -4.29 -5.48
N ILE A 72 -2.09 -4.73 -5.98
CA ILE A 72 -1.87 -5.03 -7.39
C ILE A 72 -1.82 -6.54 -7.64
N ASP A 73 -0.97 -7.28 -6.93
CA ASP A 73 -0.78 -8.72 -7.17
C ASP A 73 -2.00 -9.54 -6.72
N TRP A 74 -2.46 -9.33 -5.49
CA TRP A 74 -3.54 -10.12 -4.89
C TRP A 74 -4.91 -9.46 -5.02
N ARG A 75 -4.99 -8.19 -5.44
CA ARG A 75 -6.23 -7.41 -5.57
C ARG A 75 -7.18 -7.56 -4.37
N ILE A 76 -6.65 -7.52 -3.15
CA ILE A 76 -7.42 -7.64 -1.91
C ILE A 76 -7.59 -6.32 -1.18
N ALA A 77 -6.79 -5.31 -1.52
CA ALA A 77 -6.88 -3.97 -0.96
C ALA A 77 -7.57 -3.01 -1.95
N PHE A 78 -8.34 -2.06 -1.41
CA PHE A 78 -9.10 -1.09 -2.18
C PHE A 78 -8.93 0.33 -1.63
N PRO A 79 -9.04 1.37 -2.47
CA PRO A 79 -9.11 2.75 -2.01
C PRO A 79 -10.37 3.00 -1.18
N LEU A 80 -10.34 4.00 -0.32
CA LEU A 80 -11.54 4.46 0.41
C LEU A 80 -12.23 5.57 -0.39
N HIS A 81 -13.50 5.37 -0.74
CA HIS A 81 -14.29 6.33 -1.52
C HIS A 81 -13.56 6.85 -2.79
N PRO A 82 -13.24 5.97 -3.77
CA PRO A 82 -12.60 6.40 -5.02
C PRO A 82 -13.39 7.49 -5.77
N GLU A 83 -14.71 7.55 -5.61
CA GLU A 83 -15.62 8.54 -6.20
C GLU A 83 -15.28 10.00 -5.84
N TYR A 84 -14.50 10.24 -4.78
CA TYR A 84 -14.03 11.59 -4.44
C TYR A 84 -12.91 12.10 -5.35
N ARG A 85 -12.38 11.27 -6.25
CA ARG A 85 -11.40 11.66 -7.28
C ARG A 85 -10.11 12.26 -6.72
N THR A 86 -9.75 11.90 -5.49
CA THR A 86 -8.52 12.34 -4.81
C THR A 86 -7.35 11.36 -4.96
N LEU A 87 -7.58 10.22 -5.62
CA LEU A 87 -6.62 9.10 -5.74
C LEU A 87 -6.00 8.75 -4.37
N PRO A 88 -6.81 8.27 -3.40
CA PRO A 88 -6.36 8.06 -2.04
C PRO A 88 -5.26 7.00 -1.96
N MET A 89 -4.20 7.26 -1.20
CA MET A 89 -3.05 6.35 -1.04
C MET A 89 -3.15 5.45 0.21
N VAL A 90 -4.25 5.55 0.97
CA VAL A 90 -4.54 4.65 2.10
C VAL A 90 -5.64 3.69 1.69
N TRP A 91 -5.30 2.40 1.65
CA TRP A 91 -6.15 1.34 1.14
C TRP A 91 -6.56 0.37 2.23
N TYR A 92 -7.70 -0.29 2.04
CA TYR A 92 -8.35 -1.15 3.02
C TYR A 92 -8.63 -2.54 2.43
N VAL A 93 -8.40 -3.56 3.23
CA VAL A 93 -8.83 -4.93 2.94
C VAL A 93 -10.22 -5.13 3.56
N PRO A 94 -11.22 -5.60 2.79
CA PRO A 94 -12.59 -5.74 3.29
C PRO A 94 -12.64 -6.84 4.38
N PRO A 95 -13.44 -6.67 5.45
CA PRO A 95 -13.50 -7.63 6.53
C PRO A 95 -14.34 -8.86 6.13
N LEU A 96 -13.86 -10.06 6.48
CA LEU A 96 -14.70 -11.25 6.50
C LEU A 96 -15.67 -11.16 7.68
N SER A 97 -16.96 -11.40 7.42
CA SER A 97 -17.98 -11.42 8.46
C SER A 97 -18.48 -12.85 8.74
N PRO A 98 -19.10 -13.13 9.90
CA PRO A 98 -19.76 -14.40 10.13
C PRO A 98 -20.86 -14.64 9.09
N ILE A 99 -21.17 -15.91 8.83
CA ILE A 99 -22.30 -16.29 8.00
C ILE A 99 -23.61 -15.89 8.71
N ASN A 100 -24.62 -15.50 7.93
CA ASN A 100 -25.93 -15.16 8.49
C ASN A 100 -26.56 -16.38 9.18
N SER A 101 -27.19 -16.18 10.34
CA SER A 101 -27.75 -17.28 11.14
C SER A 101 -28.85 -18.06 10.43
N ALA A 102 -29.48 -17.48 9.40
CA ALA A 102 -30.46 -18.15 8.55
C ALA A 102 -29.84 -19.23 7.64
N ALA A 103 -28.53 -19.20 7.36
CA ALA A 103 -27.82 -20.25 6.62
C ALA A 103 -27.26 -21.36 7.54
N ASN A 104 -27.38 -21.21 8.87
CA ASN A 104 -26.97 -22.24 9.83
C ASN A 104 -28.00 -23.39 9.97
N SER A 105 -29.17 -23.30 9.33
CA SER A 105 -30.24 -24.30 9.44
C SER A 105 -30.04 -25.56 8.60
N GLY A 106 -28.89 -25.74 7.95
CA GLY A 106 -28.47 -27.03 7.39
C GLY A 106 -27.85 -26.98 5.99
N ASP A 107 -28.17 -25.95 5.21
CA ASP A 107 -27.56 -25.72 3.90
C ASP A 107 -26.60 -24.54 4.00
N LEU A 108 -25.34 -24.82 4.36
CA LEU A 108 -24.27 -23.89 4.03
C LEU A 108 -24.29 -23.76 2.50
N GLY A 109 -24.70 -22.59 2.00
CA GLY A 109 -24.54 -22.24 0.59
C GLY A 109 -23.05 -22.30 0.26
N MET A 110 -22.62 -23.44 -0.27
CA MET A 110 -21.26 -23.65 -0.74
C MET A 110 -21.23 -23.23 -2.20
N ASN A 111 -20.41 -22.23 -2.52
CA ASN A 111 -20.04 -21.95 -3.90
C ASN A 111 -18.82 -22.83 -4.23
N GLY A 112 -19.08 -24.04 -4.73
CA GLY A 112 -18.03 -25.04 -4.96
C GLY A 112 -17.38 -25.48 -3.63
N TYR A 113 -16.10 -25.18 -3.47
CA TYR A 113 -15.33 -25.54 -2.27
C TYR A 113 -15.33 -24.47 -1.18
N LEU A 114 -15.91 -23.31 -1.46
CA LEU A 114 -15.89 -22.15 -0.57
C LEU A 114 -17.29 -21.80 -0.07
N PRO A 115 -17.41 -21.24 1.15
CA PRO A 115 -18.65 -20.60 1.57
C PRO A 115 -19.01 -19.48 0.59
N ASP A 116 -20.29 -19.37 0.24
CA ASP A 116 -20.77 -18.30 -0.62
C ASP A 116 -20.57 -16.94 0.04
N VAL A 117 -19.93 -16.01 -0.67
CA VAL A 117 -19.67 -14.64 -0.20
C VAL A 117 -20.98 -13.87 0.01
N GLU A 118 -22.04 -14.22 -0.73
CA GLU A 118 -23.35 -13.59 -0.59
C GLU A 118 -24.06 -14.00 0.72
N SER A 119 -23.62 -15.09 1.36
CA SER A 119 -24.15 -15.55 2.65
C SER A 119 -23.55 -14.83 3.87
N LEU A 120 -22.55 -13.98 3.65
CA LEU A 120 -21.90 -13.20 4.69
C LEU A 120 -22.89 -12.19 5.32
N ARG A 121 -22.78 -11.97 6.64
CA ARG A 121 -23.66 -11.06 7.37
C ARG A 121 -23.55 -9.60 6.89
N ILE A 122 -22.35 -9.15 6.56
CA ILE A 122 -22.15 -7.80 6.02
C ILE A 122 -22.56 -7.83 4.54
N PRO A 123 -23.53 -7.01 4.10
CA PRO A 123 -23.94 -6.98 2.71
C PRO A 123 -22.78 -6.57 1.78
N LEU A 124 -22.58 -7.32 0.69
CA LEU A 124 -21.53 -7.04 -0.30
C LEU A 124 -21.66 -5.61 -0.86
N ARG A 125 -22.89 -5.18 -1.16
CA ARG A 125 -23.21 -3.84 -1.65
C ARG A 125 -22.77 -2.71 -0.71
N TYR A 126 -22.80 -2.94 0.60
CA TYR A 126 -22.32 -1.96 1.57
C TYR A 126 -20.81 -1.73 1.44
N LEU A 127 -20.03 -2.81 1.29
CA LEU A 127 -18.59 -2.74 1.09
C LEU A 127 -18.23 -2.13 -0.28
N ALA A 128 -18.99 -2.49 -1.32
CA ALA A 128 -18.80 -1.94 -2.66
C ALA A 128 -18.99 -0.42 -2.70
N ASN A 129 -20.04 0.09 -2.04
CA ASN A 129 -20.28 1.53 -1.93
C ASN A 129 -19.14 2.28 -1.21
N LEU A 130 -18.40 1.60 -0.33
CA LEU A 130 -17.32 2.21 0.45
C LEU A 130 -15.96 2.16 -0.28
N LEU A 131 -15.72 1.11 -1.06
CA LEU A 131 -14.38 0.76 -1.55
C LEU A 131 -14.22 0.85 -3.06
N THR A 132 -15.32 0.75 -3.82
CA THR A 132 -15.28 0.55 -5.28
C THR A 132 -16.40 1.34 -5.99
N ALA A 133 -16.87 2.44 -5.40
CA ALA A 133 -17.97 3.27 -5.94
C ALA A 133 -19.24 2.46 -6.32
N GLY A 134 -19.52 1.38 -5.57
CA GLY A 134 -20.69 0.52 -5.77
C GLY A 134 -20.49 -0.64 -6.76
N ASP A 135 -19.29 -0.89 -7.27
CA ASP A 135 -18.99 -2.12 -8.02
C ASP A 135 -18.70 -3.30 -7.08
N GLU A 136 -19.58 -4.30 -7.11
CA GLU A 136 -19.49 -5.47 -6.22
C GLU A 136 -18.47 -6.50 -6.67
N GLN A 137 -18.09 -6.55 -7.96
CA GLN A 137 -17.24 -7.61 -8.50
C GLN A 137 -15.83 -7.65 -7.88
N PRO A 138 -15.10 -6.52 -7.75
CA PRO A 138 -13.76 -6.55 -7.19
C PRO A 138 -13.78 -6.95 -5.71
N VAL A 139 -14.78 -6.47 -4.96
CA VAL A 139 -14.93 -6.79 -3.54
C VAL A 139 -15.28 -8.28 -3.35
N LYS A 140 -16.16 -8.84 -4.19
CA LYS A 140 -16.50 -10.27 -4.17
C LYS A 140 -15.25 -11.11 -4.38
N LEU A 141 -14.46 -10.81 -5.42
CA LEU A 141 -13.22 -11.50 -5.72
C LEU A 141 -12.22 -11.46 -4.55
N ALA A 142 -12.05 -10.30 -3.90
CA ALA A 142 -11.16 -10.17 -2.75
C ALA A 142 -11.61 -11.04 -1.56
N LEU A 143 -12.92 -11.06 -1.27
CA LEU A 143 -13.49 -11.90 -0.21
C LEU A 143 -13.33 -13.39 -0.53
N GLU A 144 -13.56 -13.80 -1.78
CA GLU A 144 -13.34 -15.18 -2.26
C GLU A 144 -11.87 -15.58 -2.10
N ARG A 145 -10.91 -14.71 -2.46
CA ARG A 145 -9.47 -14.96 -2.29
C ARG A 145 -9.07 -15.15 -0.82
N MET A 146 -9.63 -14.35 0.09
CA MET A 146 -9.35 -14.52 1.52
C MET A 146 -9.98 -15.80 2.10
N LEU A 147 -11.19 -16.17 1.66
CA LEU A 147 -11.82 -17.43 2.02
C LEU A 147 -11.03 -18.62 1.46
N ALA A 148 -10.52 -18.51 0.23
CA ALA A 148 -9.67 -19.50 -0.42
C ALA A 148 -8.38 -19.75 0.36
N MET A 149 -7.67 -18.68 0.74
CA MET A 149 -6.49 -18.79 1.61
C MET A 149 -6.83 -19.52 2.91
N ARG A 150 -7.95 -19.16 3.56
CA ARG A 150 -8.37 -19.78 4.83
C ARG A 150 -8.69 -21.26 4.66
N ALA A 151 -9.45 -21.63 3.64
CA ALA A 151 -9.84 -23.01 3.36
C ALA A 151 -8.63 -23.87 2.98
N PHE A 152 -7.74 -23.35 2.13
CA PHE A 152 -6.49 -24.02 1.76
C PHE A 152 -5.59 -24.25 2.97
N MET A 153 -5.34 -23.21 3.78
CA MET A 153 -4.51 -23.34 4.96
C MET A 153 -5.12 -24.28 6.01
N ARG A 154 -6.45 -24.31 6.14
CA ARG A 154 -7.12 -25.31 6.99
C ARG A 154 -6.84 -26.73 6.49
N ALA A 155 -7.06 -27.01 5.20
CA ALA A 155 -6.84 -28.34 4.62
C ALA A 155 -5.37 -28.78 4.80
N ARG A 156 -4.41 -27.88 4.56
CA ARG A 156 -2.99 -28.16 4.74
C ARG A 156 -2.61 -28.46 6.19
N HIS A 157 -3.12 -27.69 7.16
CA HIS A 157 -2.74 -27.86 8.56
C HIS A 157 -3.49 -28.98 9.29
N VAL A 158 -4.79 -29.14 8.99
CA VAL A 158 -5.67 -30.11 9.65
C VAL A 158 -5.64 -31.44 8.93
N ASP A 159 -5.98 -31.41 7.64
CA ASP A 159 -6.20 -32.61 6.84
C ASP A 159 -4.90 -33.10 6.16
N ARG A 160 -3.82 -32.31 6.23
CA ARG A 160 -2.49 -32.59 5.64
C ARG A 160 -2.55 -32.80 4.12
N VAL A 161 -3.50 -32.15 3.46
CA VAL A 161 -3.70 -32.20 2.00
C VAL A 161 -3.62 -30.80 1.42
N ASP A 162 -2.92 -30.68 0.29
CA ASP A 162 -2.89 -29.46 -0.52
C ASP A 162 -4.12 -29.43 -1.44
N ALA A 163 -5.17 -28.75 -0.99
CA ALA A 163 -6.43 -28.61 -1.72
C ALA A 163 -6.33 -27.57 -2.85
N THR A 164 -5.60 -27.88 -3.92
CA THR A 164 -5.35 -26.95 -5.05
C THR A 164 -6.63 -26.48 -5.74
N GLN A 165 -7.68 -27.28 -5.73
CA GLN A 165 -9.00 -26.96 -6.31
C GLN A 165 -9.60 -25.66 -5.75
N VAL A 166 -9.33 -25.37 -4.47
CA VAL A 166 -9.78 -24.13 -3.80
C VAL A 166 -9.05 -22.90 -4.36
N LEU A 167 -7.78 -23.08 -4.71
CA LEU A 167 -6.93 -22.01 -5.24
C LEU A 167 -7.28 -21.71 -6.70
N ASP A 168 -7.52 -22.77 -7.49
CA ASP A 168 -7.95 -22.65 -8.89
C ASP A 168 -9.26 -21.86 -8.99
N GLN A 169 -10.22 -22.11 -8.08
CA GLN A 169 -11.49 -21.37 -8.03
C GLN A 169 -11.30 -19.87 -7.79
N ALA A 170 -10.34 -19.47 -6.96
CA ALA A 170 -10.08 -18.07 -6.62
C ALA A 170 -9.02 -17.40 -7.55
N GLY A 171 -8.51 -18.14 -8.54
CA GLY A 171 -7.45 -17.69 -9.44
C GLY A 171 -6.15 -17.36 -8.71
N LEU A 172 -5.81 -18.12 -7.66
CA LEU A 172 -4.58 -17.95 -6.89
C LEU A 172 -3.60 -19.09 -7.17
N SER A 173 -2.32 -18.76 -7.27
CA SER A 173 -1.25 -19.76 -7.27
C SER A 173 -0.89 -20.20 -5.85
N LEU A 174 -0.25 -21.36 -5.74
CA LEU A 174 0.27 -21.85 -4.46
C LEU A 174 1.22 -20.83 -3.81
N HIS A 175 2.12 -20.25 -4.62
CA HIS A 175 3.09 -19.26 -4.14
C HIS A 175 2.39 -18.01 -3.59
N GLN A 176 1.38 -17.50 -4.30
CA GLN A 176 0.61 -16.33 -3.83
C GLN A 176 -0.09 -16.62 -2.49
N VAL A 177 -0.66 -17.81 -2.30
CA VAL A 177 -1.36 -18.15 -1.05
C VAL A 177 -0.40 -18.31 0.12
N GLU A 178 0.79 -18.86 -0.11
CA GLU A 178 1.85 -18.95 0.91
C GLU A 178 2.36 -17.56 1.30
N GLU A 179 2.57 -16.66 0.33
CA GLU A 179 2.93 -15.27 0.61
C GLU A 179 1.79 -14.53 1.33
N MET A 180 0.54 -14.66 0.87
CA MET A 180 -0.62 -14.06 1.54
C MET A 180 -0.69 -14.51 3.00
N TYR A 181 -0.46 -15.79 3.29
CA TYR A 181 -0.42 -16.29 4.66
C TYR A 181 0.75 -15.73 5.48
N ARG A 182 1.95 -15.64 4.88
CA ARG A 182 3.11 -14.99 5.52
C ARG A 182 2.80 -13.54 5.89
N TYR A 183 2.28 -12.75 4.96
CA TYR A 183 2.02 -11.32 5.18
C TYR A 183 0.81 -11.08 6.08
N LEU A 184 -0.31 -11.79 5.88
CA LEU A 184 -1.57 -11.53 6.60
C LEU A 184 -1.70 -12.26 7.94
N ALA A 185 -1.21 -13.50 8.05
CA ALA A 185 -1.39 -14.32 9.24
C ALA A 185 -0.19 -14.26 10.19
N ILE A 186 1.03 -14.50 9.68
CA ILE A 186 2.26 -14.40 10.49
C ILE A 186 2.57 -12.92 10.76
N ALA A 187 2.52 -12.11 9.70
CA ALA A 187 2.54 -10.65 9.73
C ALA A 187 3.73 -10.08 10.51
N ASN A 188 4.93 -10.61 10.28
CA ASN A 188 6.16 -10.18 10.96
C ASN A 188 6.39 -8.67 10.81
N TYR A 189 7.19 -8.08 11.72
CA TYR A 189 7.35 -6.62 11.73
C TYR A 189 8.00 -6.11 10.44
N GLU A 190 9.05 -6.80 10.00
CA GLU A 190 9.80 -6.53 8.77
C GLU A 190 8.96 -6.70 7.49
N ASP A 191 7.99 -7.62 7.49
CA ASP A 191 7.09 -7.83 6.35
C ASP A 191 5.98 -6.76 6.32
N ARG A 192 5.62 -6.18 7.46
CA ARG A 192 4.57 -5.16 7.56
C ARG A 192 5.05 -3.75 7.24
N PHE A 193 6.28 -3.42 7.61
CA PHE A 193 6.79 -2.06 7.52
C PHE A 193 8.06 -2.03 6.68
N VAL A 194 7.88 -1.88 5.37
CA VAL A 194 8.96 -1.69 4.40
C VAL A 194 9.06 -0.20 4.10
N ILE A 195 9.70 0.53 5.02
CA ILE A 195 9.87 1.98 4.94
C ILE A 195 11.34 2.27 4.65
N PRO A 196 11.71 2.67 3.42
CA PRO A 196 13.08 3.05 3.11
C PRO A 196 13.45 4.34 3.84
N THR A 197 14.75 4.53 4.05
CA THR A 197 15.27 5.77 4.64
C THR A 197 15.04 6.95 3.72
N THR A 198 14.51 8.04 4.27
CA THR A 198 14.39 9.31 3.54
C THR A 198 15.77 9.98 3.52
N HIS A 199 16.40 10.09 2.36
CA HIS A 199 17.70 10.75 2.22
C HIS A 199 17.55 12.27 2.27
N ARG A 200 17.39 12.85 3.48
CA ARG A 200 17.36 14.31 3.69
C ARG A 200 18.65 15.01 3.26
N GLU A 201 19.75 14.26 3.21
CA GLU A 201 21.08 14.71 2.81
C GLU A 201 21.20 15.25 1.37
N TYR A 202 20.25 14.92 0.48
CA TYR A 202 20.26 15.46 -0.89
C TYR A 202 19.64 16.86 -1.01
N ALA A 203 18.74 17.22 -0.10
CA ALA A 203 18.00 18.49 -0.17
C ALA A 203 18.59 19.58 0.74
N GLU A 204 19.29 19.18 1.80
CA GLU A 204 19.80 20.10 2.82
C GLU A 204 21.21 19.71 3.29
N ASP A 205 21.98 20.69 3.80
CA ASP A 205 23.28 20.41 4.43
C ASP A 205 23.08 19.64 5.74
N ALA A 206 23.13 18.32 5.64
CA ALA A 206 22.92 17.40 6.77
C ALA A 206 23.90 17.65 7.93
N PHE A 207 25.09 18.21 7.69
CA PHE A 207 26.06 18.50 8.74
C PHE A 207 25.65 19.73 9.55
N ASP A 208 25.17 20.78 8.89
CA ASP A 208 24.67 21.99 9.55
C ASP A 208 23.37 21.70 10.33
N LEU A 209 22.45 20.94 9.72
CA LEU A 209 21.21 20.50 10.36
C LEU A 209 21.45 19.60 11.56
N ARG A 210 22.36 18.62 11.48
CA ARG A 210 22.68 17.76 12.64
C ARG A 210 23.19 18.56 13.83
N SER A 211 23.89 19.67 13.58
CA SER A 211 24.53 20.49 14.61
C SER A 211 23.58 21.55 15.19
N GLY A 212 22.63 22.06 14.40
CA GLY A 212 21.76 23.18 14.76
C GLY A 212 20.28 22.84 14.98
N CYS A 213 19.78 21.74 14.41
CA CYS A 213 18.36 21.36 14.47
C CYS A 213 17.96 20.98 15.91
N GLY A 214 16.92 21.63 16.44
CA GLY A 214 16.39 21.43 17.80
C GLY A 214 16.56 22.64 18.73
N PHE A 215 17.41 23.61 18.37
CA PHE A 215 17.58 24.85 19.11
C PHE A 215 16.73 25.98 18.51
N THR A 216 15.50 26.14 18.98
CA THR A 216 14.52 27.13 18.49
C THR A 216 14.73 28.54 19.08
N PHE A 217 15.99 28.97 19.23
CA PHE A 217 16.32 30.36 19.59
C PHE A 217 16.22 31.26 18.34
N GLY A 218 14.99 31.60 17.94
CA GLY A 218 14.66 32.47 16.79
C GLY A 218 14.48 31.74 15.45
N ASN A 219 14.34 32.51 14.36
CA ASN A 219 14.10 32.01 12.98
C ASN A 219 15.37 31.42 12.31
N GLY A 220 16.25 30.84 13.13
CA GLY A 220 17.60 30.45 12.78
C GLY A 220 17.70 29.21 11.89
N TYR A 221 16.68 28.37 11.86
CA TYR A 221 16.72 27.08 11.15
C TYR A 221 15.35 26.77 10.53
N SER A 222 14.65 27.81 10.12
CA SER A 222 13.35 27.75 9.46
C SER A 222 13.50 28.17 7.99
N ASP A 223 12.80 27.50 7.09
CA ASP A 223 12.90 27.67 5.63
C ASP A 223 12.36 29.01 5.10
N GLY A 224 11.84 29.88 5.98
CA GLY A 224 11.31 31.20 5.65
C GLY A 224 12.32 32.33 5.73
N ARG A 225 13.57 32.11 5.31
CA ARG A 225 14.61 33.15 5.29
C ARG A 225 14.70 33.83 3.93
N SER A 226 14.48 35.13 3.88
CA SER A 226 15.01 36.00 2.82
C SER A 226 16.45 36.39 3.16
N GLU A 227 17.33 36.52 2.16
CA GLU A 227 18.72 37.00 2.38
C GLU A 227 18.75 38.35 3.10
N ALA A 228 17.78 39.21 2.83
CA ALA A 228 17.53 40.43 3.58
C ALA A 228 16.71 40.13 4.84
N SER A 229 17.28 40.42 6.01
CA SER A 229 16.59 40.39 7.31
C SER A 229 16.62 41.78 7.94
N LEU A 230 15.50 42.23 8.50
CA LEU A 230 15.42 43.48 9.28
C LEU A 230 16.21 43.39 10.60
N PHE A 231 16.44 42.17 11.08
CA PHE A 231 17.29 41.87 12.23
C PHE A 231 18.71 41.54 11.76
N ALA A 232 19.71 42.11 12.43
CA ALA A 232 21.12 41.96 12.05
C ALA A 232 21.52 40.48 11.83
N PRO A 233 22.27 40.16 10.76
CA PRO A 233 22.73 38.79 10.52
C PRO A 233 23.67 38.33 11.65
N LYS A 234 23.59 37.06 12.03
CA LYS A 234 24.50 36.48 13.04
C LYS A 234 25.95 36.58 12.55
N THR A 235 26.75 37.37 13.24
CA THR A 235 28.22 37.41 13.13
C THR A 235 28.78 36.06 13.57
N GLY A 236 29.05 35.16 12.63
CA GLY A 236 29.45 33.79 12.98
C GLY A 236 30.14 32.95 11.91
N GLN A 237 30.12 33.32 10.63
CA GLN A 237 30.97 32.66 9.65
C GLN A 237 32.40 33.22 9.74
N ARG A 238 33.13 32.87 10.79
CA ARG A 238 34.60 32.97 10.76
C ARG A 238 35.10 31.89 9.80
N ARG A 239 35.31 32.26 8.53
CA ARG A 239 36.19 31.51 7.63
C ARG A 239 37.58 31.56 8.25
N ILE A 240 38.06 30.45 8.81
CA ILE A 240 39.45 30.31 9.21
C ILE A 240 40.22 30.07 7.90
N PRO A 241 41.08 31.00 7.44
CA PRO A 241 41.91 30.73 6.29
C PRO A 241 42.94 29.67 6.69
N ILE A 242 42.86 28.50 6.04
CA ILE A 242 43.95 27.52 6.10
C ILE A 242 45.09 28.12 5.27
N GLN A 243 46.13 28.61 5.94
CA GLN A 243 47.41 28.87 5.27
C GLN A 243 48.14 27.54 5.15
N GLU A 244 48.42 27.12 3.92
CA GLU A 244 49.39 26.06 3.64
C GLU A 244 50.76 26.53 4.13
N ILE A 245 51.42 25.69 4.93
CA ILE A 245 52.86 25.74 5.21
C ILE A 245 53.48 24.49 4.61
#